data_AF-A0A540VQG6-F1
#
_entry.id   AF-A0A540VQG6-F1
#
_cell.length_a   1.000
_cell.length_b   1.000
_cell.length_c   1.000
_cell.angle_alpha   90.00
_cell.angle_beta   90.00
_cell.angle_gamma   90.00
#
_symmetry.space_group_name_H-M   'P 1'
#
loop_
_entity.id
_entity.type
_entity.pdbx_description
1 polymer ?
#
loop_
_entity_poly.entity_id
_entity_poly.type
_entity_poly.pdbx_seq_one_letter_code
_entity_poly.pdbx_strand_id
1 'polypeptide(L)'
;MMIAFRQDLDNNLIKLPTRTIDLQIDTYGRKAKYGGYKIARKEYICRDSREWYATPKSKQDLLARAGWEAVKRTQTYAYMKAPEGQGKKRPVLEVEVPQMEPLLALARTMHEKGRPWRGLVSGWPGEYTPPKYVEPSTSIVMTTSGDDYTEESEGYWRSANFKVGSDAWSVTLVWDEDGNERVSTRP
;
A
#
# COMPACT_ATOMS: atom_id res chain seq x y z
N MET A 1 -14.66 -23.28 14.47
CA MET A 1 -15.31 -23.37 13.13
C MET A 1 -14.21 -23.25 12.09
N MET A 2 -13.79 -24.35 11.45
CA MET A 2 -12.73 -24.31 10.42
C MET A 2 -13.32 -23.75 9.12
N ILE A 3 -12.88 -22.58 8.69
CA ILE A 3 -13.20 -22.04 7.37
C ILE A 3 -12.35 -22.80 6.35
N ALA A 4 -12.99 -23.53 5.44
CA ALA A 4 -12.30 -24.34 4.44
C ALA A 4 -11.75 -23.44 3.32
N PHE A 5 -10.47 -23.07 3.40
CA PHE A 5 -9.76 -22.28 2.37
C PHE A 5 -9.13 -23.12 1.25
N ARG A 6 -9.38 -24.44 1.22
CA ARG A 6 -8.52 -25.39 0.50
C ARG A 6 -8.54 -25.27 -1.04
N GLN A 7 -9.53 -24.60 -1.65
CA GLN A 7 -9.67 -24.49 -3.10
C GLN A 7 -9.24 -23.15 -3.73
N ASP A 8 -9.19 -22.04 -2.97
CA ASP A 8 -9.02 -20.69 -3.57
C ASP A 8 -7.58 -20.15 -3.55
N LEU A 9 -6.62 -20.90 -3.02
CA LEU A 9 -5.28 -20.37 -2.73
C LEU A 9 -4.38 -20.26 -3.97
N ASP A 10 -4.75 -20.94 -5.07
CA ASP A 10 -4.12 -20.75 -6.38
C ASP A 10 -4.80 -19.62 -7.19
N ASN A 11 -5.89 -19.06 -6.66
CA ASN A 11 -6.56 -17.93 -7.26
C ASN A 11 -5.88 -16.63 -6.81
N ASN A 12 -5.70 -15.71 -7.75
CA ASN A 12 -5.20 -14.36 -7.46
C ASN A 12 -6.26 -13.49 -6.78
N LEU A 13 -7.47 -14.00 -6.56
CA LEU A 13 -8.55 -13.31 -5.86
C LEU A 13 -9.16 -14.21 -4.78
N ILE A 14 -8.98 -13.81 -3.53
CA ILE A 14 -9.54 -14.46 -2.34
C ILE A 14 -10.60 -13.53 -1.77
N LYS A 15 -11.82 -14.04 -1.55
CA LYS A 15 -12.90 -13.28 -0.91
C LYS A 15 -13.02 -13.70 0.55
N LEU A 16 -12.81 -12.76 1.46
CA LEU A 16 -13.04 -12.94 2.89
C LEU A 16 -14.23 -12.09 3.34
N PRO A 17 -14.93 -12.47 4.43
CA PRO A 17 -15.87 -11.58 5.12
C PRO A 17 -15.21 -10.23 5.41
N THR A 18 -15.93 -9.15 5.13
CA THR A 18 -15.45 -7.78 5.32
C THR A 18 -16.21 -7.07 6.45
N ARG A 19 -15.64 -5.98 6.94
CA ARG A 19 -16.31 -4.98 7.79
C ARG A 19 -16.01 -3.59 7.24
N THR A 20 -16.93 -2.66 7.42
CA THR A 20 -16.70 -1.26 7.04
C THR A 20 -15.92 -0.54 8.12
N ILE A 21 -14.93 0.24 7.73
CA ILE A 21 -14.20 1.17 8.60
C ILE A 21 -14.11 2.55 7.97
N ASP A 22 -13.95 3.56 8.81
CA ASP A 22 -13.66 4.93 8.41
C ASP A 22 -12.15 5.14 8.27
N LEU A 23 -11.68 5.34 7.05
CA LEU A 23 -10.29 5.68 6.76
C LEU A 23 -10.10 7.17 6.57
N GLN A 24 -9.27 7.78 7.41
CA GLN A 24 -8.82 9.15 7.18
C GLN A 24 -7.67 9.17 6.17
N ILE A 25 -7.94 9.67 4.97
CA ILE A 25 -6.94 9.77 3.91
C ILE A 25 -6.28 11.14 3.96
N ASP A 26 -4.98 11.18 4.22
CA ASP A 26 -4.21 12.42 4.05
C ASP A 26 -4.18 12.80 2.57
N THR A 27 -4.73 13.98 2.27
CA THR A 27 -4.50 14.67 1.00
C THR A 27 -3.69 15.93 1.27
N TYR A 28 -2.73 16.23 0.40
CA TYR A 28 -1.97 17.46 0.50
C TYR A 28 -2.86 18.60 -0.04
N GLY A 29 -3.46 19.36 0.89
CA GLY A 29 -4.61 20.22 0.63
C GLY A 29 -4.38 21.48 -0.23
N ARG A 30 -5.49 21.95 -0.84
CA ARG A 30 -5.88 23.27 -1.42
C ARG A 30 -4.89 24.17 -2.18
N LYS A 31 -3.58 23.92 -2.18
CA LYS A 31 -2.60 24.77 -2.86
C LYS A 31 -1.47 23.94 -3.46
N ALA A 32 -1.81 23.05 -4.38
CA ALA A 32 -0.94 23.00 -5.53
C ALA A 32 -1.25 24.26 -6.35
N LYS A 33 -0.54 25.36 -6.08
CA LYS A 33 -0.26 26.32 -7.16
C LYS A 33 0.46 25.46 -8.19
N TYR A 34 -0.27 24.95 -9.17
CA TYR A 34 0.36 24.48 -10.38
C TYR A 34 1.29 25.62 -10.78
N GLY A 35 2.59 25.35 -10.81
CA GLY A 35 3.56 26.27 -11.37
C GLY A 35 2.96 26.74 -12.68
N GLY A 36 2.67 28.04 -12.78
CA GLY A 36 2.22 28.63 -14.01
C GLY A 36 3.30 28.33 -15.04
N TYR A 37 3.05 27.36 -15.91
CA TYR A 37 3.80 27.29 -17.15
C TYR A 37 3.52 28.60 -17.85
N LYS A 38 4.56 29.39 -18.13
CA LYS A 38 4.48 30.56 -19.00
C LYS A 38 4.03 30.06 -20.38
N ILE A 39 2.73 30.05 -20.62
CA ILE A 39 2.21 30.12 -21.98
C ILE A 39 2.34 31.61 -22.35
N ALA A 40 2.88 31.90 -23.54
CA ALA A 40 3.36 33.20 -23.99
C ALA A 40 2.29 34.31 -24.14
N ARG A 41 1.18 34.27 -23.40
CA ARG A 41 0.20 35.36 -23.32
C ARG A 41 -0.16 35.60 -21.86
N LYS A 42 0.10 36.85 -21.41
CA LYS A 42 -0.19 37.38 -20.09
C LYS A 42 -1.69 37.27 -19.79
N GLU A 43 -2.13 36.18 -19.17
CA GLU A 43 -3.38 36.11 -18.44
C GLU A 43 -3.35 34.94 -17.46
N TYR A 44 -3.16 35.23 -16.18
CA TYR A 44 -3.33 34.25 -15.11
C TYR A 44 -4.82 34.09 -14.83
N ILE A 45 -5.50 33.20 -15.55
CA ILE A 45 -6.87 32.81 -15.21
C ILE A 45 -6.80 31.69 -14.15
N CYS A 46 -6.52 32.06 -12.90
CA CYS A 46 -6.95 31.27 -11.75
C CYS A 46 -8.26 31.88 -11.23
N ARG A 47 -9.30 31.90 -12.08
CA ARG A 47 -10.59 32.53 -11.74
C ARG A 47 -11.60 31.57 -11.12
N ASP A 48 -11.36 30.26 -11.20
CA ASP A 48 -12.06 29.25 -10.41
C ASP A 48 -11.07 28.58 -9.45
N SER A 49 -11.29 28.75 -8.15
CA SER A 49 -10.66 28.00 -7.07
C SER A 49 -11.12 26.54 -7.07
N ARG A 50 -10.83 25.79 -8.14
CA ARG A 50 -11.20 24.37 -8.24
C ARG A 50 -10.40 23.58 -7.21
N GLU A 51 -11.11 22.96 -6.28
CA GLU A 51 -10.56 22.21 -5.16
C GLU A 51 -9.90 20.91 -5.64
N TRP A 52 -8.64 21.02 -6.06
CA TRP A 52 -7.82 19.86 -6.41
C TRP A 52 -6.88 19.54 -5.26
N TYR A 53 -6.77 18.25 -4.98
CA TYR A 53 -6.02 17.71 -3.87
C TYR A 53 -4.93 16.81 -4.43
N ALA A 54 -3.68 17.08 -4.07
CA ALA A 54 -2.58 16.18 -4.41
C ALA A 54 -2.63 14.98 -3.46
N THR A 55 -2.64 13.78 -4.04
CA THR A 55 -2.64 12.51 -3.32
C THR A 55 -1.51 11.62 -3.83
N PRO A 56 -0.83 10.84 -2.96
CA PRO A 56 0.05 9.78 -3.41
C PRO A 56 -0.69 8.80 -4.32
N LYS A 57 -0.01 8.27 -5.34
CA LYS A 57 -0.60 7.29 -6.26
C LYS A 57 -1.18 6.07 -5.54
N SER A 58 -0.57 5.63 -4.43
CA SER A 58 -1.04 4.50 -3.63
C SER A 58 -2.43 4.69 -3.01
N LYS A 59 -2.91 5.94 -2.89
CA LYS A 59 -4.23 6.28 -2.33
C LYS A 59 -5.26 6.68 -3.38
N GLN A 60 -4.86 6.71 -4.65
CA GLN A 60 -5.73 7.14 -5.75
C GLN A 60 -6.94 6.22 -5.90
N ASP A 61 -6.76 4.91 -5.83
CA ASP A 61 -7.84 3.94 -6.05
C ASP A 61 -8.90 4.02 -4.95
N LEU A 62 -8.50 4.26 -3.70
CA LEU A 62 -9.42 4.45 -2.58
C LEU A 62 -10.26 5.72 -2.76
N LEU A 63 -9.62 6.83 -3.14
CA LEU A 63 -10.32 8.08 -3.42
C LEU A 63 -11.26 7.92 -4.63
N ALA A 64 -10.83 7.23 -5.68
CA ALA A 64 -11.66 6.96 -6.85
C ALA A 64 -12.91 6.13 -6.51
N ARG A 65 -12.78 5.10 -5.65
CA ARG A 65 -13.92 4.33 -5.13
C ARG A 65 -14.88 5.19 -4.31
N ALA A 66 -14.38 6.24 -3.65
CA ALA A 66 -15.19 7.23 -2.97
C ALA A 66 -15.72 8.36 -3.88
N GLY A 67 -15.66 8.19 -5.20
CA GLY A 67 -16.19 9.15 -6.17
C GLY A 67 -15.28 10.34 -6.47
N TRP A 68 -14.03 10.35 -6.00
CA TRP A 68 -13.07 11.40 -6.36
C TRP A 68 -12.55 11.20 -7.78
N GLU A 69 -12.48 12.28 -8.54
CA GLU A 69 -12.09 12.22 -9.95
C GLU A 69 -10.61 12.62 -10.13
N ALA A 70 -9.84 11.80 -10.84
CA ALA A 70 -8.46 12.14 -11.17
C ALA A 70 -8.44 13.21 -12.28
N VAL A 71 -8.03 14.43 -11.94
CA VAL A 71 -7.87 15.55 -12.88
C VAL A 71 -6.54 15.46 -13.62
N LYS A 72 -5.48 15.05 -12.91
CA LYS A 72 -4.15 14.89 -13.49
C LYS A 72 -3.35 13.83 -12.76
N ARG A 73 -2.52 13.09 -13.49
CA ARG A 73 -1.62 12.08 -12.94
C ARG A 73 -0.18 12.46 -13.27
N THR A 74 0.72 12.30 -12.29
CA THR A 74 2.17 12.37 -12.47
C THR A 74 2.75 10.99 -12.12
N GLN A 75 4.08 10.87 -12.13
CA GLN A 75 4.74 9.63 -11.72
C GLN A 75 4.51 9.31 -10.23
N THR A 76 4.45 10.34 -9.39
CA THR A 76 4.43 10.21 -7.92
C THR A 76 3.10 10.60 -7.28
N TYR A 77 2.33 11.50 -7.92
CA TYR A 77 1.10 12.06 -7.37
C TYR A 77 -0.05 12.01 -8.37
N ALA A 78 -1.27 11.94 -7.86
CA ALA A 78 -2.48 12.26 -8.60
C ALA A 78 -3.11 13.53 -8.01
N TYR A 79 -3.62 14.40 -8.88
CA TYR A 79 -4.46 15.52 -8.50
C TYR A 79 -5.91 15.07 -8.62
N MET A 80 -6.61 15.02 -7.51
CA MET A 80 -7.97 14.52 -7.42
C MET A 80 -8.92 15.67 -7.11
N LYS A 81 -10.08 15.68 -7.74
CA LYS A 81 -11.20 16.57 -7.43
C LYS A 81 -12.17 15.82 -6.52
N ALA A 82 -12.51 16.44 -5.39
CA ALA A 82 -13.51 15.88 -4.49
C ALA A 82 -14.92 15.99 -5.10
N PRO A 83 -15.83 15.07 -4.77
CA PRO A 83 -17.25 15.26 -4.98
C PRO A 83 -17.74 16.57 -4.36
N GLU A 84 -18.83 17.13 -4.90
CA GLU A 84 -19.41 18.36 -4.38
C GLU A 84 -19.75 18.22 -2.88
N GLY A 85 -19.35 19.22 -2.08
CA GLY A 85 -19.54 19.22 -0.62
C GLY A 85 -18.55 18.35 0.18
N GLN A 86 -17.65 17.60 -0.46
CA GLN A 86 -16.69 16.71 0.21
C GLN A 86 -15.23 17.22 0.20
N GLY A 87 -15.01 18.46 -0.24
CA GLY A 87 -13.70 19.11 -0.35
C GLY A 87 -13.01 19.35 1.00
N LYS A 88 -12.46 18.30 1.61
CA LYS A 88 -11.69 18.38 2.87
C LYS A 88 -10.23 18.00 2.64
N LYS A 89 -9.32 18.58 3.42
CA LYS A 89 -7.88 18.22 3.39
C LYS A 89 -7.63 16.78 3.85
N ARG A 90 -8.52 16.23 4.65
CA ARG A 90 -8.47 14.85 5.14
C ARG A 90 -9.86 14.23 5.00
N PRO A 91 -10.25 13.81 3.79
CA PRO A 91 -11.50 13.09 3.63
C PRO A 91 -11.48 11.81 4.47
N VAL A 92 -12.63 11.51 5.05
CA VAL A 92 -12.90 10.23 5.69
C VAL A 92 -13.66 9.40 4.67
N LEU A 93 -13.16 8.21 4.38
CA LEU A 93 -13.75 7.29 3.41
C LEU A 93 -14.22 6.04 4.14
N GLU A 94 -15.47 5.65 3.90
CA GLU A 94 -15.94 4.32 4.28
C GLU A 94 -15.35 3.30 3.31
N VAL A 95 -14.62 2.32 3.85
CA VAL A 95 -14.05 1.24 3.05
C VAL A 95 -14.33 -0.12 3.69
N GLU A 96 -14.53 -1.11 2.86
CA GLU A 96 -14.61 -2.50 3.29
C GLU A 96 -13.21 -3.09 3.46
N VAL A 97 -12.91 -3.58 4.65
CA VAL A 97 -11.66 -4.30 4.95
C VAL A 97 -11.95 -5.73 5.38
N PRO A 98 -11.10 -6.72 5.03
CA PRO A 98 -11.20 -8.07 5.56
C PRO A 98 -11.30 -8.10 7.08
N GLN A 99 -12.15 -8.99 7.60
CA GLN A 99 -12.19 -9.29 9.04
C GLN A 99 -10.88 -9.95 9.49
N MET A 100 -10.45 -9.65 10.71
CA MET A 100 -9.14 -10.07 11.22
C MET A 100 -9.01 -11.60 11.35
N GLU A 101 -10.01 -12.26 11.94
CA GLU A 101 -10.00 -13.71 12.17
C GLU A 101 -9.81 -14.53 10.88
N PRO A 102 -10.64 -14.33 9.83
CA PRO A 102 -10.45 -15.03 8.54
C PRO A 102 -9.12 -14.68 7.87
N LEU A 103 -8.64 -13.44 8.03
CA LEU A 103 -7.38 -12.98 7.44
C LEU A 103 -6.17 -13.66 8.08
N LEU A 104 -6.16 -13.81 9.41
CA LEU A 104 -5.11 -14.53 10.13
C LEU A 104 -5.15 -16.03 9.82
N ALA A 105 -6.35 -16.62 9.70
CA ALA A 105 -6.49 -18.01 9.27
C ALA A 105 -5.90 -18.23 7.86
N LEU A 106 -6.18 -17.33 6.92
CA LEU A 106 -5.59 -17.34 5.59
C LEU A 106 -4.05 -17.24 5.65
N ALA A 107 -3.52 -16.32 6.46
CA ALA A 107 -2.09 -16.12 6.60
C ALA A 107 -1.38 -17.39 7.10
N ARG A 108 -1.96 -18.07 8.10
CA ARG A 108 -1.46 -19.37 8.60
C ARG A 108 -1.51 -20.46 7.55
N THR A 109 -2.60 -20.55 6.79
CA THR A 109 -2.69 -21.53 5.69
C THR A 109 -1.64 -21.27 4.60
N MET A 110 -1.35 -20.01 4.28
CA MET A 110 -0.26 -19.66 3.35
C MET A 110 1.11 -20.03 3.94
N HIS A 111 1.28 -19.82 5.24
CA HIS A 111 2.51 -20.19 5.93
C HIS A 111 2.77 -21.69 5.92
N GLU A 112 1.76 -22.50 6.26
CA GLU A 112 1.83 -23.97 6.20
C GLU A 112 2.18 -24.49 4.81
N LYS A 113 1.74 -23.78 3.75
CA LYS A 113 2.09 -24.13 2.36
C LYS A 113 3.54 -23.80 2.00
N GLY A 114 4.15 -22.81 2.65
CA GLY A 114 5.55 -22.44 2.44
C GLY A 114 5.90 -21.94 1.03
N ARG A 115 4.92 -21.50 0.23
CA ARG A 115 5.13 -21.03 -1.15
C ARG A 115 4.84 -19.55 -1.29
N PRO A 116 5.66 -18.77 -2.02
CA PRO A 116 5.38 -17.37 -2.24
C PRO A 116 4.03 -17.20 -2.95
N TRP A 117 3.28 -16.19 -2.53
CA TRP A 117 1.97 -15.88 -3.10
C TRP A 117 1.79 -14.37 -3.25
N ARG A 118 1.07 -13.97 -4.30
CA ARG A 118 0.64 -12.58 -4.54
C ARG A 118 -0.75 -12.60 -5.14
N GLY A 119 -1.62 -11.72 -4.68
CA GLY A 119 -2.99 -11.64 -5.17
C GLY A 119 -3.79 -10.51 -4.53
N LEU A 120 -5.10 -10.69 -4.50
CA LEU A 120 -6.07 -9.77 -3.91
C LEU A 120 -6.85 -10.50 -2.83
N VAL A 121 -7.01 -9.88 -1.66
CA VAL A 121 -7.87 -10.33 -0.56
C VAL A 121 -8.98 -9.32 -0.38
N SER A 122 -10.21 -9.67 -0.75
CA SER A 122 -11.38 -8.78 -0.79
C SER A 122 -11.08 -7.43 -1.44
N GLY A 123 -10.35 -7.44 -2.56
CA GLY A 123 -9.99 -6.25 -3.33
C GLY A 123 -8.78 -5.45 -2.81
N TRP A 124 -8.10 -5.94 -1.76
CA TRP A 124 -6.84 -5.39 -1.26
C TRP A 124 -5.64 -6.21 -1.74
N PRO A 125 -4.53 -5.58 -2.16
CA PRO A 125 -3.33 -6.31 -2.54
C PRO A 125 -2.80 -7.13 -1.37
N GLY A 126 -2.43 -8.37 -1.65
CA GLY A 126 -1.90 -9.30 -0.67
C GLY A 126 -0.64 -9.99 -1.20
N GLU A 127 0.28 -10.28 -0.29
CA GLU A 127 1.46 -11.10 -0.58
C GLU A 127 1.83 -11.96 0.62
N TYR A 128 2.41 -13.12 0.32
CA TYR A 128 3.11 -13.97 1.28
C TYR A 128 4.51 -14.24 0.77
N THR A 129 5.50 -14.03 1.63
CA THR A 129 6.88 -14.43 1.41
C THR A 129 7.26 -15.51 2.42
N PRO A 130 7.64 -16.72 1.98
CA PRO A 130 8.13 -17.77 2.87
C PRO A 130 9.46 -17.39 3.52
N PRO A 131 9.84 -18.07 4.62
CA PRO A 131 11.15 -17.86 5.21
C PRO A 131 12.24 -18.28 4.21
N LYS A 132 13.32 -17.52 4.15
CA LYS A 132 14.42 -17.78 3.21
C LYS A 132 15.76 -17.42 3.85
N TYR A 133 16.74 -18.31 3.72
CA TYR A 133 18.12 -17.96 4.01
C TYR A 133 18.67 -17.06 2.90
N VAL A 134 19.20 -15.91 3.29
CA VAL A 134 19.91 -14.98 2.41
C VAL A 134 21.40 -15.27 2.60
N GLU A 135 22.05 -15.71 1.53
CA GLU A 135 23.49 -15.98 1.56
C GLU A 135 24.28 -14.70 1.80
N PRO A 136 25.44 -14.80 2.49
CA PRO A 136 26.34 -13.67 2.61
C PRO A 136 26.74 -13.16 1.23
N SER A 137 26.93 -11.86 1.13
CA SER A 137 27.29 -11.21 -0.12
C SER A 137 28.36 -10.16 0.14
N THR A 138 29.24 -9.99 -0.83
CA THR A 138 30.30 -8.98 -0.79
C THR A 138 30.00 -7.97 -1.88
N SER A 139 29.86 -6.70 -1.50
CA SER A 139 29.66 -5.62 -2.45
C SER A 139 30.80 -4.60 -2.34
N ILE A 140 31.25 -4.10 -3.49
CA ILE A 140 32.24 -3.04 -3.54
C ILE A 140 31.48 -1.73 -3.57
N VAL A 141 31.63 -0.91 -2.52
CA VAL A 141 31.02 0.41 -2.46
C VAL A 141 32.04 1.41 -2.94
N MET A 142 31.81 1.94 -4.14
CA MET A 142 32.61 3.05 -4.68
C MET A 142 32.09 4.37 -4.12
N THR A 143 32.93 5.08 -3.38
CA THR A 143 32.60 6.43 -2.92
C THR A 143 33.04 7.48 -3.94
N THR A 144 32.34 8.61 -4.00
CA THR A 144 32.75 9.75 -4.84
C THR A 144 34.09 10.38 -4.41
N SER A 145 34.61 10.02 -3.23
CA SER A 145 35.92 10.47 -2.72
C SER A 145 37.10 9.60 -3.18
N GLY A 146 36.87 8.48 -3.86
CA GLY A 146 37.93 7.59 -4.37
C GLY A 146 38.47 6.59 -3.35
N ASP A 147 37.88 6.53 -2.16
CA ASP A 147 38.13 5.47 -1.18
C ASP A 147 37.13 4.34 -1.46
N ASP A 148 37.62 3.25 -2.05
CA ASP A 148 36.84 2.03 -2.23
C ASP A 148 36.94 1.20 -0.94
N TYR A 149 35.80 0.78 -0.40
CA TYR A 149 35.77 -0.21 0.67
C TYR A 149 34.82 -1.36 0.32
N THR A 150 35.18 -2.54 0.82
CA THR A 150 34.39 -3.75 0.69
C THR A 150 33.38 -3.80 1.82
N GLU A 151 32.10 -3.88 1.49
CA GLU A 151 31.04 -4.16 2.46
C GLU A 151 30.68 -5.65 2.35
N GLU A 152 31.00 -6.39 3.41
CA GLU A 152 30.61 -7.79 3.57
C GLU A 152 29.32 -7.87 4.39
N SER A 153 28.31 -8.52 3.84
CA SER A 153 27.08 -8.83 4.58
C SER A 153 27.12 -10.27 5.06
N GLU A 154 26.88 -10.48 6.35
CA GLU A 154 26.65 -11.83 6.89
C GLU A 154 25.35 -12.42 6.32
N GLY A 155 25.32 -13.75 6.15
CA GLY A 155 24.10 -14.44 5.73
C GLY A 155 23.10 -14.48 6.88
N TYR A 156 21.82 -14.28 6.59
CA TYR A 156 20.78 -14.20 7.62
C TYR A 156 19.49 -14.89 7.17
N TRP A 157 18.72 -15.36 8.14
CA TRP A 157 17.38 -15.87 7.88
C TRP A 157 16.39 -14.71 7.77
N ARG A 158 15.77 -14.58 6.61
CA ARG A 158 14.65 -13.69 6.43
C ARG A 158 13.39 -14.39 6.92
N SER A 159 12.76 -13.80 7.93
CA SER A 159 11.45 -14.21 8.47
C SER A 159 10.36 -14.31 7.40
N ALA A 160 9.42 -15.22 7.62
CA ALA A 160 8.22 -15.32 6.79
C ALA A 160 7.34 -14.09 7.02
N ASN A 161 6.69 -13.59 5.96
CA ASN A 161 5.86 -12.40 6.03
C ASN A 161 4.60 -12.58 5.20
N PHE A 162 3.44 -12.32 5.80
CA PHE A 162 2.17 -12.14 5.11
C PHE A 162 1.73 -10.69 5.25
N LYS A 163 1.39 -10.04 4.13
CA LYS A 163 0.90 -8.66 4.13
C LYS A 163 -0.33 -8.54 3.27
N VAL A 164 -1.36 -7.89 3.78
CA VAL A 164 -2.54 -7.48 3.02
C VAL A 164 -2.82 -6.01 3.26
N GLY A 165 -3.10 -5.28 2.18
CA GLY A 165 -3.43 -3.86 2.21
C GLY A 165 -2.37 -2.97 1.58
N SER A 166 -2.53 -1.67 1.80
CA SER A 166 -1.71 -0.59 1.24
C SER A 166 -1.26 0.38 2.34
N ASP A 167 -0.67 1.51 1.95
CA ASP A 167 -0.26 2.55 2.89
C ASP A 167 -1.43 3.19 3.66
N ALA A 168 -2.66 3.02 3.19
CA ALA A 168 -3.85 3.59 3.82
C ALA A 168 -4.48 2.68 4.88
N TRP A 169 -4.31 1.36 4.73
CA TRP A 169 -4.77 0.34 5.67
C TRP A 169 -4.00 -0.94 5.35
N SER A 170 -3.45 -1.62 6.36
CA SER A 170 -2.79 -2.89 6.14
C SER A 170 -2.74 -3.77 7.38
N VAL A 171 -2.67 -5.08 7.17
CA VAL A 171 -2.34 -6.07 8.19
C VAL A 171 -1.09 -6.80 7.74
N THR A 172 -0.11 -6.89 8.62
CA THR A 172 1.12 -7.67 8.41
C THR A 172 1.25 -8.71 9.50
N LEU A 173 1.50 -9.96 9.12
CA LEU A 173 1.83 -11.05 10.01
C LEU A 173 3.25 -11.50 9.70
N VAL A 174 4.12 -11.53 10.71
CA VAL A 174 5.50 -11.98 10.59
C VAL A 174 5.70 -13.18 11.51
N TRP A 175 6.37 -14.22 11.02
CA TRP A 175 6.85 -15.33 11.83
C TRP A 175 8.35 -15.16 12.07
N ASP A 176 8.75 -15.04 13.32
CA ASP A 176 10.18 -15.01 13.68
C ASP A 176 10.83 -16.40 13.53
N GLU A 177 12.13 -16.49 13.80
CA GLU A 177 12.91 -17.72 13.63
C GLU A 177 12.42 -18.87 14.53
N ASP A 178 11.86 -18.53 15.69
CA ASP A 178 11.26 -19.47 16.63
C ASP A 178 9.83 -19.87 16.22
N GLY A 179 9.30 -19.31 15.13
CA GLY A 179 7.95 -19.55 14.63
C GLY A 179 6.87 -18.74 15.35
N ASN A 180 7.21 -17.76 16.18
CA ASN A 180 6.22 -16.93 16.87
C ASN A 180 5.60 -15.92 15.91
N GLU A 181 4.28 -15.76 16.02
CA GLU A 181 3.49 -14.82 15.23
C GLU A 181 3.51 -13.41 15.81
N ARG A 182 3.82 -12.41 14.99
CA ARG A 182 3.68 -10.99 15.32
C ARG A 182 2.76 -10.30 14.33
N VAL A 183 1.63 -9.80 14.84
CA VAL A 183 0.63 -9.06 14.05
C VAL A 183 0.90 -7.56 14.18
N SER A 184 0.99 -6.87 13.06
CA SER A 184 0.98 -5.41 12.99
C SER A 184 -0.18 -4.94 12.14
N THR A 185 -0.92 -3.95 12.64
CA THR A 185 -2.03 -3.35 11.92
C THR A 185 -1.74 -1.88 11.69
N ARG A 186 -2.04 -1.42 10.47
CA ARG A 186 -2.14 -0.02 10.13
C ARG A 186 -3.62 0.23 9.88
N PRO A 187 -4.28 1.03 10.73
CA PRO A 187 -5.67 1.37 10.54
C PRO A 187 -5.85 2.19 9.27
#